data_AF-A0A8N5EQ02-F1
#
_entry.id   AF-A0A8N5EQ02-F1
#
_cell.length_a   1.000
_cell.length_b   1.000
_cell.length_c   1.000
_cell.angle_alpha   90.00
_cell.angle_beta   90.00
_cell.angle_gamma   90.00
#
_symmetry.space_group_name_H-M   'P 1'
#
loop_
_entity.id
_entity.type
_entity.pdbx_description
1 polymer ?
#
loop_
_entity_poly.entity_id
_entity_poly.type
_entity_poly.pdbx_seq_one_letter_code
_entity_poly.pdbx_strand_id
1 'polypeptide(L)'
;MEEPPSYPEEMGPKHWPSSRFSHVMKLRQAALRAARDKWSDYILFIDSDNLLTNPETLKLLIAENKTLVAPMLESRSLYSNFWCGITPQGYYKRTLEYPLIREWKRMGCFAVPMVHSTFLIDLRKEASAKLAFYPPHQDYTWSFDDIMVFAFSSRQAGVQMFICNREHYGFLPMPLKPQQSLQEEAENFVHTLIEAMIDRPPVEPSQYISVPPKHPDKMGFDEIFMINLKRRKDRRDRMLRTLYEQEIAVKVVEAVDGKALNTSQLKALSIEMLPGYRDPYSSRPLTRGEIGCFLSHYYIWKEVVSRGLEKTLVIEDDVRFEHQFKRKLIGAEPFSKMLPVDEFLPIMYNKHPVTKYMEYYEPRDLKAFSAEPLLVYPTHYTGQPGYLSDTETSTIWDNETVSTDWDRTHSWKSRQQGKIHSDAQNKDALPSQSSLDTPSARDEL
;
A
#
# COMPACT_ATOMS: atom_id res chain seq x y z
N MET A 1 26.41 11.80 23.49
CA MET A 1 25.07 12.32 23.82
C MET A 1 24.34 11.21 24.52
N GLU A 2 23.61 11.47 25.60
CA GLU A 2 22.75 10.46 26.22
C GLU A 2 21.74 9.95 25.18
N GLU A 3 21.46 8.65 25.18
CA GLU A 3 20.44 8.01 24.33
C GLU A 3 19.18 7.84 25.17
N PRO A 4 18.27 8.82 25.21
CA PRO A 4 17.09 8.74 26.05
C PRO A 4 16.18 7.59 25.55
N PRO A 5 15.73 6.69 26.43
CA PRO A 5 14.80 5.63 26.05
C PRO A 5 13.38 6.16 25.79
N SER A 6 13.05 7.35 26.30
CA SER A 6 11.76 8.04 26.13
C SER A 6 11.91 9.55 26.36
N TYR A 7 10.91 10.32 25.92
CA TYR A 7 10.80 11.76 26.15
C TYR A 7 9.60 12.09 27.05
N PRO A 8 9.70 13.05 28.00
CA PRO A 8 8.63 13.31 28.98
C PRO A 8 7.27 13.69 28.38
N GLU A 9 7.27 14.31 27.21
CA GLU A 9 6.07 14.81 26.50
C GLU A 9 5.52 13.79 25.49
N GLU A 10 6.16 12.63 25.34
CA GLU A 10 5.76 11.68 24.31
C GLU A 10 4.52 10.86 24.73
N MET A 11 3.57 10.69 23.82
CA MET A 11 2.41 9.81 24.05
C MET A 11 2.72 8.35 23.66
N GLY A 12 3.80 8.16 22.92
CA GLY A 12 4.19 6.88 22.35
C GLY A 12 5.45 7.00 21.49
N PRO A 13 5.96 5.87 20.98
CA PRO A 13 7.22 5.81 20.26
C PRO A 13 7.19 6.58 18.93
N LYS A 14 6.01 6.87 18.36
CA LYS A 14 5.87 7.66 17.14
C LYS A 14 5.48 9.13 17.39
N HIS A 15 5.24 9.56 18.63
CA HIS A 15 5.00 10.97 18.94
C HIS A 15 6.32 11.77 18.89
N TRP A 16 6.38 12.86 18.12
CA TRP A 16 7.56 13.73 18.01
C TRP A 16 7.39 15.04 18.79
N PRO A 17 7.63 15.06 20.11
CA PRO A 17 7.62 16.30 20.88
C PRO A 17 8.84 17.16 20.58
N SER A 18 8.79 18.44 21.01
CA SER A 18 9.88 19.41 20.85
C SER A 18 11.21 18.91 21.42
N SER A 19 11.18 18.19 22.53
CA SER A 19 12.37 17.57 23.14
C SER A 19 13.04 16.53 22.23
N ARG A 20 12.25 15.72 21.52
CA ARG A 20 12.74 14.74 20.54
C ARG A 20 13.30 15.42 19.29
N PHE A 21 12.60 16.42 18.75
CA PHE A 21 13.13 17.23 17.65
C PHE A 21 14.45 17.90 18.02
N SER A 22 14.54 18.46 19.23
CA SER A 22 15.79 19.07 19.73
C SER A 22 16.92 18.04 19.77
N HIS A 23 16.64 16.82 20.23
CA HIS A 23 17.63 15.75 20.29
C HIS A 23 18.13 15.34 18.90
N VAL A 24 17.25 15.05 17.94
CA VAL A 24 17.66 14.66 16.59
C VAL A 24 18.41 15.78 15.86
N MET A 25 18.00 17.04 16.05
CA MET A 25 18.70 18.20 15.49
C MET A 25 20.12 18.35 16.07
N LYS A 26 20.31 18.11 17.37
CA LYS A 26 21.64 18.09 18.00
C LYS A 26 22.51 16.96 17.45
N LEU A 27 21.95 15.78 17.23
CA LEU A 27 22.65 14.64 16.59
C LEU A 27 23.08 14.98 15.15
N ARG A 28 22.17 15.49 14.32
CA ARG A 28 22.48 15.91 12.95
C ARG A 28 23.50 17.04 12.90
N GLN A 29 23.41 18.00 13.84
CA GLN A 29 24.40 19.07 13.97
C GLN A 29 25.78 18.53 14.36
N ALA A 30 25.86 17.57 15.28
CA ALA A 30 27.11 16.96 15.67
C ALA A 30 27.73 16.16 14.51
N ALA A 31 26.93 15.42 13.74
CA ALA A 31 27.38 14.73 12.54
C ALA A 31 27.95 15.71 11.49
N LEU A 32 27.28 16.84 11.26
CA LEU A 32 27.76 17.90 10.35
C LEU A 32 29.10 18.49 10.83
N ARG A 33 29.25 18.76 12.14
CA ARG A 33 30.52 19.24 12.72
C ARG A 33 31.62 18.20 12.56
N ALA A 34 31.36 16.96 12.92
CA ALA A 34 32.31 15.86 12.80
C ALA A 34 32.79 15.65 11.36
N ALA A 35 31.91 15.78 10.36
CA ALA A 35 32.30 15.69 8.95
C ALA A 35 33.24 16.83 8.54
N ARG A 36 32.97 18.06 8.98
CA ARG A 36 33.85 19.23 8.76
C ARG A 36 35.19 19.06 9.46
N ASP A 37 35.19 18.61 10.72
CA ASP A 37 36.40 18.38 11.52
C ASP A 37 37.28 17.26 10.93
N LYS A 38 36.67 16.32 10.21
CA LYS A 38 37.35 15.26 9.44
C LYS A 38 37.72 15.67 8.02
N TRP A 39 37.46 16.90 7.61
CA TRP A 39 37.75 17.43 6.27
C TRP A 39 37.07 16.60 5.18
N SER A 40 35.84 16.15 5.46
CA SER A 40 35.05 15.38 4.48
C SER A 40 34.58 16.29 3.35
N ASP A 41 34.72 15.85 2.11
CA ASP A 41 34.23 16.60 0.94
C ASP A 41 32.70 16.69 0.89
N TYR A 42 32.03 15.62 1.33
CA TYR A 42 30.57 15.51 1.34
C TYR A 42 30.10 14.84 2.62
N ILE A 43 28.85 15.12 2.98
CA ILE A 43 28.10 14.36 3.99
C ILE A 43 26.74 13.98 3.41
N LEU A 44 26.40 12.70 3.46
CA LEU A 44 25.10 12.16 3.07
C LEU A 44 24.31 11.84 4.35
N PHE A 45 23.20 12.52 4.55
CA PHE A 45 22.22 12.18 5.58
C PHE A 45 21.22 11.18 4.99
N ILE A 46 20.93 10.12 5.74
CA ILE A 46 19.97 9.07 5.38
C ILE A 46 19.20 8.69 6.64
N ASP A 47 17.87 8.85 6.62
CA ASP A 47 17.00 8.29 7.65
C ASP A 47 17.00 6.75 7.53
N SER A 48 16.98 6.04 8.67
CA SER A 48 17.21 4.59 8.73
C SER A 48 16.13 3.73 8.07
N ASP A 49 14.97 4.32 7.81
CA ASP A 49 13.79 3.71 7.22
C ASP A 49 13.68 3.95 5.70
N ASN A 50 14.61 4.71 5.10
CA ASN A 50 14.67 4.92 3.66
C ASN A 50 15.36 3.77 2.91
N LEU A 51 14.72 3.30 1.84
CA LEU A 51 15.23 2.23 0.98
C LEU A 51 15.93 2.80 -0.25
N LEU A 52 17.25 2.95 -0.22
CA LEU A 52 18.03 3.34 -1.39
C LEU A 52 18.30 2.13 -2.28
N THR A 53 17.40 1.88 -3.24
CA THR A 53 17.50 0.74 -4.16
C THR A 53 18.47 0.96 -5.31
N ASN A 54 18.83 2.21 -5.60
CA ASN A 54 19.81 2.52 -6.64
C ASN A 54 21.23 2.65 -6.03
N PRO A 55 22.16 1.72 -6.35
CA PRO A 55 23.51 1.73 -5.77
C PRO A 55 24.37 2.93 -6.23
N GLU A 56 24.01 3.58 -7.35
CA GLU A 56 24.73 4.74 -7.86
C GLU A 56 24.27 6.07 -7.23
N THR A 57 23.31 6.05 -6.28
CA THR A 57 22.68 7.24 -5.71
C THR A 57 23.71 8.30 -5.26
N LEU A 58 24.70 7.93 -4.45
CA LEU A 58 25.71 8.88 -3.96
C LEU A 58 26.48 9.56 -5.11
N LYS A 59 26.93 8.77 -6.09
CA LYS A 59 27.69 9.26 -7.24
C LYS A 59 26.86 10.17 -8.14
N LEU A 60 25.60 9.81 -8.36
CA LEU A 60 24.66 10.62 -9.14
C LEU A 60 24.40 11.97 -8.45
N LEU A 61 24.18 11.98 -7.13
CA LEU A 61 23.99 13.22 -6.37
C LEU A 61 25.24 14.11 -6.39
N ILE A 62 26.44 13.52 -6.29
CA ILE A 62 27.71 14.24 -6.43
C ILE A 62 27.82 14.89 -7.82
N ALA A 63 27.43 14.16 -8.88
CA ALA A 63 27.52 14.64 -10.26
C ALA A 63 26.61 15.85 -10.55
N GLU A 64 25.54 16.06 -9.77
CA GLU A 64 24.67 17.24 -9.90
C GLU A 64 25.34 18.55 -9.49
N ASN A 65 26.48 18.48 -8.77
CA ASN A 65 27.29 19.63 -8.38
C ASN A 65 26.47 20.73 -7.70
N LYS A 66 25.62 20.34 -6.73
CA LYS A 66 24.81 21.24 -5.90
C LYS A 66 25.34 21.26 -4.48
N THR A 67 25.16 22.39 -3.79
CA THR A 67 25.55 22.49 -2.37
C THR A 67 24.69 21.60 -1.48
N LEU A 68 23.40 21.47 -1.78
CA LEU A 68 22.44 20.65 -1.05
C LEU A 68 21.47 20.01 -2.04
N VAL A 69 21.48 18.68 -2.13
CA VAL A 69 20.68 17.93 -3.10
C VAL A 69 20.14 16.62 -2.52
N ALA A 70 18.89 16.32 -2.82
CA ALA A 70 18.21 15.10 -2.40
C ALA A 70 17.85 14.23 -3.62
N PRO A 71 17.94 12.90 -3.50
CA PRO A 71 17.28 11.99 -4.42
C PRO A 71 15.78 11.99 -4.14
N MET A 72 14.94 12.02 -5.18
CA MET A 72 13.51 11.84 -5.00
C MET A 72 13.22 10.39 -4.64
N LEU A 73 12.64 10.20 -3.46
CA LEU A 73 12.23 8.90 -2.94
C LEU A 73 10.72 8.71 -3.16
N GLU A 74 10.37 7.49 -3.57
CA GLU A 74 9.01 7.08 -3.90
C GLU A 74 8.27 6.55 -2.66
N SER A 75 7.03 6.98 -2.46
CA SER A 75 6.14 6.40 -1.44
C SER A 75 4.87 5.85 -2.09
N ARG A 76 4.06 5.12 -1.30
CA ARG A 76 2.76 4.58 -1.75
C ARG A 76 1.79 5.66 -2.23
N SER A 77 1.84 6.86 -1.64
CA SER A 77 0.92 7.95 -1.94
C SER A 77 1.64 9.11 -2.64
N LEU A 78 0.98 10.27 -2.73
CA LEU A 78 1.64 11.49 -3.19
C LEU A 78 2.66 12.04 -2.18
N TYR A 79 2.77 11.49 -0.97
CA TYR A 79 3.84 11.84 -0.03
C TYR A 79 5.23 11.64 -0.65
N SER A 80 6.17 12.51 -0.31
CA SER A 80 7.55 12.42 -0.79
C SER A 80 8.49 13.21 0.10
N ASN A 81 9.78 13.03 -0.13
CA ASN A 81 10.83 13.67 0.67
C ASN A 81 11.15 15.13 0.29
N PHE A 82 10.19 15.85 -0.31
CA PHE A 82 10.37 17.24 -0.72
C PHE A 82 9.04 18.01 -0.79
N TRP A 83 9.10 19.34 -0.69
CA TRP A 83 7.96 20.22 -0.92
C TRP A 83 8.23 21.16 -2.09
N CYS A 84 7.28 21.35 -3.01
CA CYS A 84 7.39 22.35 -4.08
C CYS A 84 7.00 23.77 -3.67
N GLY A 85 6.40 23.94 -2.49
CA GLY A 85 5.92 25.23 -2.03
C GLY A 85 5.82 25.27 -0.52
N ILE A 86 5.98 26.47 0.03
CA ILE A 86 5.75 26.77 1.44
C ILE A 86 4.84 27.99 1.60
N THR A 87 4.04 28.02 2.65
CA THR A 87 3.29 29.21 3.07
C THR A 87 4.22 30.22 3.75
N PRO A 88 3.80 31.49 3.95
CA PRO A 88 4.59 32.46 4.72
C PRO A 88 4.92 31.99 6.14
N GLN A 89 4.06 31.14 6.73
CA GLN A 89 4.23 30.52 8.04
C GLN A 89 5.11 29.26 8.00
N GLY A 90 5.64 28.90 6.83
CA GLY A 90 6.58 27.78 6.65
C GLY A 90 5.95 26.44 6.32
N TYR A 91 4.63 26.30 6.35
CA TYR A 91 3.92 25.03 6.12
C TYR A 91 3.91 24.59 4.66
N TYR A 92 3.63 23.31 4.42
CA TYR A 92 3.51 22.74 3.09
C TYR A 92 2.49 23.52 2.24
N LYS A 93 2.84 23.76 0.98
CA LYS A 93 1.93 24.29 -0.02
C LYS A 93 2.06 23.49 -1.31
N ARG A 94 0.99 22.78 -1.70
CA ARG A 94 0.94 22.06 -2.97
C ARG A 94 0.97 23.05 -4.14
N THR A 95 1.80 22.74 -5.13
CA THR A 95 1.92 23.51 -6.38
C THR A 95 1.57 22.65 -7.58
N LEU A 96 1.32 23.27 -8.73
CA LEU A 96 1.05 22.55 -9.99
C LEU A 96 2.27 21.76 -10.49
N GLU A 97 3.48 22.13 -10.07
CA GLU A 97 4.71 21.42 -10.44
C GLU A 97 4.90 20.11 -9.67
N TYR A 98 4.35 20.02 -8.46
CA TYR A 98 4.54 18.87 -7.58
C TYR A 98 4.20 17.52 -8.22
N PRO A 99 2.97 17.29 -8.76
CA PRO A 99 2.65 16.02 -9.40
C PRO A 99 3.51 15.76 -10.65
N LEU A 100 3.95 16.81 -11.37
CA LEU A 100 4.79 16.64 -12.55
C LEU A 100 6.17 16.08 -12.21
N ILE A 101 6.74 16.54 -11.10
CA ILE A 101 8.03 16.06 -10.58
C ILE A 101 7.83 14.68 -9.92
N ARG A 102 6.84 14.54 -9.04
CA ARG A 102 6.57 13.33 -8.23
C ARG A 102 6.22 12.09 -9.07
N GLU A 103 5.59 12.29 -10.22
CA GLU A 103 5.15 11.20 -11.13
C GLU A 103 6.07 11.07 -12.36
N TRP A 104 7.29 11.61 -12.30
CA TRP A 104 8.28 11.57 -13.40
C TRP A 104 7.78 12.11 -14.75
N LYS A 105 6.69 12.89 -14.78
CA LYS A 105 6.22 13.59 -16.00
C LYS A 105 7.21 14.68 -16.44
N ARG A 106 7.97 15.22 -15.50
CA ARG A 106 9.10 16.13 -15.75
C ARG A 106 10.32 15.62 -14.98
N MET A 107 11.34 15.20 -15.71
CA MET A 107 12.60 14.69 -15.14
C MET A 107 13.66 15.78 -15.06
N GLY A 108 14.46 15.78 -13.98
CA GLY A 108 15.53 16.73 -13.77
C GLY A 108 15.94 16.88 -12.31
N CYS A 109 16.60 18.00 -12.02
CA CYS A 109 16.89 18.44 -10.66
C CYS A 109 16.33 19.83 -10.44
N PHE A 110 15.40 19.95 -9.50
CA PHE A 110 14.55 21.11 -9.34
C PHE A 110 14.87 21.83 -8.04
N ALA A 111 14.95 23.16 -8.10
CA ALA A 111 15.01 23.99 -6.92
C ALA A 111 13.69 23.86 -6.15
N VAL A 112 13.77 23.50 -4.88
CA VAL A 112 12.62 23.33 -4.00
C VAL A 112 12.87 24.00 -2.64
N PRO A 113 11.83 24.53 -1.97
CA PRO A 113 12.00 25.16 -0.66
C PRO A 113 12.44 24.19 0.45
N MET A 114 12.16 22.88 0.31
CA MET A 114 12.46 21.90 1.35
C MET A 114 12.71 20.50 0.77
N VAL A 115 13.75 19.84 1.26
CA VAL A 115 14.00 18.41 1.11
C VAL A 115 14.27 17.80 2.50
N HIS A 116 13.94 16.54 2.69
CA HIS A 116 14.18 15.85 3.96
C HIS A 116 14.55 14.37 3.76
N SER A 117 14.79 13.70 4.89
CA SER A 117 15.09 12.28 5.05
C SER A 117 16.35 11.73 4.40
N THR A 118 16.56 11.92 3.09
CA THR A 118 17.84 11.62 2.45
C THR A 118 18.31 12.82 1.63
N PHE A 119 19.51 13.33 1.90
CA PHE A 119 20.12 14.40 1.14
C PHE A 119 21.64 14.48 1.34
N LEU A 120 22.33 14.95 0.30
CA LEU A 120 23.76 15.18 0.25
C LEU A 120 24.06 16.67 0.44
N ILE A 121 25.07 16.98 1.25
CA ILE A 121 25.68 18.31 1.33
C ILE A 121 27.11 18.25 0.80
N ASP A 122 27.45 19.15 -0.12
CA ASP A 122 28.83 19.39 -0.57
C ASP A 122 29.51 20.39 0.36
N LEU A 123 30.41 19.89 1.22
CA LEU A 123 31.08 20.65 2.26
C LEU A 123 32.25 21.49 1.74
N ARG A 124 32.70 21.25 0.51
CA ARG A 124 33.77 22.02 -0.13
C ARG A 124 33.30 23.41 -0.55
N LYS A 125 32.00 23.60 -0.70
CA LYS A 125 31.40 24.88 -1.09
C LYS A 125 31.29 25.80 0.11
N GLU A 126 31.80 27.02 -0.01
CA GLU A 126 31.80 28.03 1.07
C GLU A 126 30.39 28.27 1.65
N ALA A 127 29.36 28.29 0.79
CA ALA A 127 27.98 28.48 1.22
C ALA A 127 27.49 27.41 2.22
N SER A 128 28.07 26.20 2.20
CA SER A 128 27.73 25.13 3.13
C SER A 128 28.17 25.42 4.56
N ALA A 129 29.15 26.32 4.78
CA ALA A 129 29.70 26.61 6.11
C ALA A 129 28.66 27.20 7.07
N LYS A 130 27.68 27.93 6.52
CA LYS A 130 26.59 28.58 7.27
C LYS A 130 25.40 27.65 7.57
N LEU A 131 25.37 26.44 7.00
CA LEU A 131 24.32 25.47 7.28
C LEU A 131 24.43 24.97 8.72
N ALA A 132 23.29 24.93 9.42
CA ALA A 132 23.16 24.44 10.78
C ALA A 132 21.81 23.73 10.99
N PHE A 133 21.83 22.62 11.73
CA PHE A 133 20.63 21.96 12.25
C PHE A 133 20.28 22.47 13.65
N TYR A 134 21.28 22.91 14.42
CA TYR A 134 21.09 23.34 15.82
C TYR A 134 22.21 24.30 16.29
N PRO A 135 21.92 25.30 17.14
CA PRO A 135 20.58 25.75 17.54
C PRO A 135 19.80 26.33 16.34
N PRO A 136 18.45 26.41 16.42
CA PRO A 136 17.66 27.13 15.44
C PRO A 136 18.17 28.57 15.27
N HIS A 137 17.96 29.12 14.08
CA HIS A 137 18.29 30.52 13.82
C HIS A 137 17.51 31.45 14.77
N GLN A 138 18.12 32.56 15.19
CA GLN A 138 17.50 33.51 16.14
C GLN A 138 16.15 34.08 15.66
N ASP A 139 16.00 34.23 14.35
CA ASP A 139 14.77 34.73 13.71
C ASP A 139 13.74 33.64 13.38
N TYR A 140 13.97 32.40 13.83
CA TYR A 140 13.06 31.29 13.57
C TYR A 140 11.80 31.40 14.43
N THR A 141 10.64 31.50 13.78
CA THR A 141 9.33 31.70 14.44
C THR A 141 8.28 30.67 14.02
N TRP A 142 8.65 29.68 13.21
CA TRP A 142 7.74 28.62 12.75
C TRP A 142 7.64 27.49 13.78
N SER A 143 6.78 26.51 13.48
CA SER A 143 6.61 25.30 14.29
C SER A 143 7.91 24.54 14.45
N PHE A 144 8.21 24.12 15.68
CA PHE A 144 9.50 23.51 16.03
C PHE A 144 9.60 22.06 15.49
N ASP A 145 10.11 21.95 14.28
CA ASP A 145 10.26 20.70 13.52
C ASP A 145 11.65 20.68 12.85
N ASP A 146 12.31 19.53 12.83
CA ASP A 146 13.70 19.41 12.36
C ASP A 146 13.86 19.75 10.86
N ILE A 147 12.89 19.40 10.02
CA ILE A 147 12.95 19.66 8.57
C ILE A 147 12.66 21.14 8.30
N MET A 148 11.73 21.74 9.04
CA MET A 148 11.39 23.16 8.90
C MET A 148 12.52 24.06 9.41
N VAL A 149 13.12 23.73 10.55
CA VAL A 149 14.27 24.47 11.11
C VAL A 149 15.45 24.43 10.13
N PHE A 150 15.76 23.26 9.56
CA PHE A 150 16.87 23.13 8.62
C PHE A 150 16.59 23.82 7.27
N ALA A 151 15.36 23.75 6.76
CA ALA A 151 14.94 24.51 5.58
C ALA A 151 15.10 26.02 5.77
N PHE A 152 14.66 26.53 6.93
CA PHE A 152 14.84 27.94 7.27
C PHE A 152 16.33 28.31 7.39
N SER A 153 17.14 27.49 8.09
CA SER A 153 18.59 27.72 8.20
C SER A 153 19.26 27.78 6.83
N SER A 154 18.91 26.87 5.92
CA SER A 154 19.44 26.83 4.56
C SER A 154 19.09 28.09 3.77
N ARG A 155 17.83 28.56 3.91
CA ARG A 155 17.39 29.83 3.31
C ARG A 155 18.17 31.02 3.85
N GLN A 156 18.37 31.12 5.16
CA GLN A 156 19.16 32.21 5.77
C GLN A 156 20.64 32.16 5.36
N ALA A 157 21.17 30.95 5.14
CA ALA A 157 22.51 30.74 4.61
C ALA A 157 22.64 31.09 3.10
N GLY A 158 21.54 31.38 2.41
CA GLY A 158 21.52 31.59 0.95
C GLY A 158 21.74 30.30 0.15
N VAL A 159 21.47 29.14 0.75
CA VAL A 159 21.67 27.81 0.13
C VAL A 159 20.33 27.28 -0.39
N GLN A 160 20.23 27.14 -1.71
CA GLN A 160 19.08 26.53 -2.37
C GLN A 160 19.13 25.00 -2.24
N MET A 161 18.02 24.40 -1.81
CA MET A 161 17.82 22.95 -1.83
C MET A 161 17.36 22.47 -3.21
N PHE A 162 17.80 21.27 -3.60
CA PHE A 162 17.42 20.65 -4.87
C PHE A 162 16.89 19.24 -4.66
N ILE A 163 15.85 18.87 -5.41
CA ILE A 163 15.34 17.49 -5.50
C ILE A 163 15.60 16.94 -6.91
N CYS A 164 16.13 15.73 -7.01
CA CYS A 164 16.49 15.09 -8.27
C CYS A 164 15.66 13.83 -8.52
N ASN A 165 15.01 13.74 -9.67
CA ASN A 165 14.22 12.58 -10.09
C ASN A 165 14.68 11.99 -11.44
N ARG A 166 15.94 12.23 -11.85
CA ARG A 166 16.48 11.70 -13.11
C ARG A 166 16.51 10.18 -13.18
N GLU A 167 16.59 9.54 -12.01
CA GLU A 167 16.62 8.09 -11.83
C GLU A 167 15.59 7.71 -10.76
N HIS A 168 15.27 6.42 -10.68
CA HIS A 168 14.55 5.87 -9.54
C HIS A 168 15.54 5.55 -8.42
N TYR A 169 15.69 6.45 -7.46
CA TYR A 169 16.71 6.34 -6.42
C TYR A 169 16.35 5.36 -5.29
N GLY A 170 15.07 5.31 -4.93
CA GLY A 170 14.65 4.52 -3.77
C GLY A 170 13.24 4.87 -3.31
N PHE A 171 12.92 4.38 -2.11
CA PHE A 171 11.60 4.49 -1.49
C PHE A 171 11.69 5.02 -0.06
N LEU A 172 10.59 5.56 0.43
CA LEU A 172 10.41 5.92 1.83
C LEU A 172 9.02 5.50 2.34
N PRO A 173 8.90 5.10 3.61
CA PRO A 173 7.62 4.77 4.20
C PRO A 173 6.76 6.02 4.43
N MET A 174 5.46 5.80 4.53
CA MET A 174 4.53 6.84 4.97
C MET A 174 4.76 7.12 6.47
N PRO A 175 4.74 8.39 6.93
CA PRO A 175 4.83 8.69 8.36
C PRO A 175 3.63 8.09 9.10
N LEU A 176 3.89 7.54 10.28
CA LEU A 176 2.86 7.04 11.18
C LEU A 176 2.34 8.15 12.11
N LYS A 177 1.10 7.98 12.56
CA LYS A 177 0.46 8.83 13.55
C LYS A 177 1.12 8.71 14.94
N PRO A 178 1.03 9.74 15.79
CA PRO A 178 1.68 9.75 17.11
C PRO A 178 1.32 8.57 18.03
N GLN A 179 0.11 8.03 17.91
CA GLN A 179 -0.42 6.96 18.77
C GLN A 179 0.00 5.56 18.31
N GLN A 180 0.62 5.43 17.14
CA GLN A 180 0.99 4.14 16.57
C GLN A 180 2.26 3.57 17.22
N SER A 181 2.34 2.25 17.18
CA SER A 181 3.37 1.43 17.84
C SER A 181 4.58 1.16 16.94
N LEU A 182 5.68 0.66 17.55
CA LEU A 182 6.85 0.17 16.80
C LEU A 182 6.54 -1.08 15.96
N GLN A 183 5.54 -1.87 16.36
CA GLN A 183 5.09 -3.01 15.57
C GLN A 183 4.45 -2.54 14.25
N GLU A 184 3.62 -1.50 14.31
CA GLU A 184 3.02 -0.91 13.11
C GLU A 184 4.08 -0.22 12.22
N GLU A 185 5.14 0.33 12.81
CA GLU A 185 6.30 0.83 12.06
C GLU A 185 6.99 -0.29 11.27
N ALA A 186 7.24 -1.43 11.92
CA ALA A 186 7.84 -2.58 11.25
C ALA A 186 6.94 -3.09 10.10
N GLU A 187 5.62 -3.15 10.31
CA GLU A 187 4.64 -3.51 9.28
C GLU A 187 4.61 -2.50 8.12
N ASN A 188 4.75 -1.20 8.41
CA ASN A 188 4.82 -0.14 7.41
C ASN A 188 6.11 -0.18 6.58
N PHE A 189 7.23 -0.49 7.22
CA PHE A 189 8.50 -0.69 6.54
C PHE A 189 8.46 -1.93 5.63
N VAL A 190 7.96 -3.07 6.14
CA VAL A 190 7.75 -4.28 5.33
C VAL A 190 6.83 -3.99 4.15
N HIS A 191 5.74 -3.24 4.36
CA HIS A 191 4.86 -2.84 3.27
C HIS A 191 5.61 -2.01 2.20
N THR A 192 6.43 -1.05 2.62
CA THR A 192 7.23 -0.24 1.69
C THR A 192 8.25 -1.08 0.90
N LEU A 193 8.85 -2.07 1.56
CA LEU A 193 9.77 -3.03 0.93
C LEU A 193 9.08 -3.88 -0.15
N ILE A 194 7.89 -4.43 0.13
CA ILE A 194 7.17 -5.25 -0.85
C ILE A 194 6.62 -4.41 -2.02
N GLU A 195 6.25 -3.16 -1.75
CA GLU A 195 5.86 -2.19 -2.78
C GLU A 195 7.01 -1.88 -3.73
N ALA A 196 8.24 -1.76 -3.21
CA ALA A 196 9.43 -1.57 -4.01
C ALA A 196 9.72 -2.73 -4.98
N MET A 197 9.19 -3.92 -4.68
CA MET A 197 9.41 -5.17 -5.44
C MET A 197 8.26 -5.53 -6.38
N ILE A 198 7.24 -4.68 -6.58
CA ILE A 198 6.10 -5.01 -7.46
C ILE A 198 6.59 -5.24 -8.91
N ASP A 199 7.23 -4.21 -9.47
CA ASP A 199 7.70 -4.19 -10.85
C ASP A 199 9.23 -4.23 -10.98
N ARG A 200 9.95 -4.33 -9.86
CA ARG A 200 11.42 -4.34 -9.80
C ARG A 200 11.94 -5.64 -9.20
N PRO A 201 13.19 -6.05 -9.48
CA PRO A 201 13.78 -7.22 -8.84
C PRO A 201 13.68 -7.17 -7.30
N PRO A 202 13.76 -8.32 -6.62
CA PRO A 202 13.81 -8.36 -5.16
C PRO A 202 14.85 -7.39 -4.60
N VAL A 203 14.46 -6.62 -3.58
CA VAL A 203 15.37 -5.72 -2.88
C VAL A 203 16.21 -6.57 -1.93
N GLU A 204 17.51 -6.65 -2.21
CA GLU A 204 18.45 -7.39 -1.38
C GLU A 204 19.10 -6.48 -0.34
N PRO A 205 19.25 -6.94 0.91
CA PRO A 205 19.99 -6.20 1.91
C PRO A 205 21.46 -6.07 1.51
N SER A 206 22.10 -5.01 2.00
CA SER A 206 23.54 -4.86 1.88
C SER A 206 24.27 -6.06 2.48
N GLN A 207 25.33 -6.53 1.83
CA GLN A 207 26.18 -7.62 2.32
C GLN A 207 26.81 -7.34 3.70
N TYR A 208 26.80 -6.07 4.13
CA TYR A 208 27.34 -5.62 5.42
C TYR A 208 26.28 -5.59 6.54
N ILE A 209 25.03 -5.94 6.24
CA ILE A 209 23.93 -5.93 7.19
C ILE A 209 23.47 -7.36 7.43
N SER A 210 23.41 -7.75 8.70
CA SER A 210 22.78 -9.00 9.12
C SER A 210 21.29 -8.75 9.35
N VAL A 211 20.42 -9.42 8.59
CA VAL A 211 18.97 -9.37 8.79
C VAL A 211 18.53 -10.60 9.58
N PRO A 212 17.73 -10.46 10.65
CA PRO A 212 17.19 -11.61 11.37
C PRO A 212 16.41 -12.55 10.44
N PRO A 213 16.52 -13.87 10.62
CA PRO A 213 15.72 -14.81 9.84
C PRO A 213 14.24 -14.59 10.14
N LYS A 214 13.40 -14.72 9.12
CA LYS A 214 11.95 -14.70 9.23
C LYS A 214 11.43 -16.11 9.51
N HIS A 215 10.27 -16.22 10.13
CA HIS A 215 9.63 -17.48 10.47
C HIS A 215 8.24 -17.57 9.83
N PRO A 216 8.14 -17.90 8.54
CA PRO A 216 6.87 -17.97 7.85
C PRO A 216 5.93 -19.02 8.44
N ASP A 217 4.65 -18.66 8.57
CA ASP A 217 3.57 -19.53 9.05
C ASP A 217 2.40 -19.56 8.05
N LYS A 218 1.44 -20.45 8.28
CA LYS A 218 0.25 -20.58 7.45
C LYS A 218 -0.96 -19.79 7.97
N MET A 219 -0.80 -18.88 8.92
CA MET A 219 -1.86 -18.01 9.46
C MET A 219 -3.12 -18.76 9.96
N GLY A 220 -2.98 -20.03 10.36
CA GLY A 220 -4.12 -20.88 10.76
C GLY A 220 -4.86 -21.59 9.61
N PHE A 221 -4.40 -21.46 8.37
CA PHE A 221 -4.80 -22.30 7.25
C PHE A 221 -4.03 -23.61 7.24
N ASP A 222 -4.64 -24.69 6.75
CA ASP A 222 -3.98 -25.99 6.60
C ASP A 222 -2.91 -25.94 5.50
N GLU A 223 -3.20 -25.18 4.44
CA GLU A 223 -2.28 -24.90 3.34
C GLU A 223 -2.57 -23.55 2.70
N ILE A 224 -1.51 -22.81 2.36
CA ILE A 224 -1.59 -21.63 1.51
C ILE A 224 -0.91 -21.98 0.19
N PHE A 225 -1.64 -21.93 -0.91
CA PHE A 225 -1.12 -22.22 -2.24
C PHE A 225 -0.74 -20.91 -2.94
N MET A 226 0.39 -20.91 -3.64
CA MET A 226 0.80 -19.83 -4.52
C MET A 226 0.84 -20.37 -5.96
N ILE A 227 -0.05 -19.86 -6.81
CA ILE A 227 -0.14 -20.22 -8.22
C ILE A 227 0.85 -19.39 -9.02
N ASN A 228 1.75 -20.06 -9.74
CA ASN A 228 2.68 -19.41 -10.65
C ASN A 228 2.92 -20.26 -11.90
N LEU A 229 2.94 -19.60 -13.07
CA LEU A 229 3.36 -20.26 -14.30
C LEU A 229 4.84 -20.60 -14.24
N LYS A 230 5.21 -21.87 -14.48
CA LYS A 230 6.61 -22.35 -14.45
C LYS A 230 7.61 -21.45 -15.18
N ARG A 231 7.21 -20.87 -16.32
CA ARG A 231 8.03 -19.97 -17.15
C ARG A 231 8.23 -18.56 -16.57
N ARG A 232 7.39 -18.11 -15.64
CA ARG A 232 7.43 -16.78 -15.00
C ARG A 232 8.22 -16.81 -13.69
N LYS A 233 9.50 -17.20 -13.79
CA LYS A 233 10.43 -17.19 -12.65
C LYS A 233 10.58 -15.80 -12.04
N ASP A 234 10.59 -14.77 -12.91
CA ASP A 234 10.65 -13.37 -12.51
C ASP A 234 9.55 -12.99 -11.51
N ARG A 235 8.29 -13.39 -11.75
CA ARG A 235 7.17 -13.12 -10.83
C ARG A 235 7.24 -14.00 -9.60
N ARG A 236 7.62 -15.27 -9.78
CA ARG A 236 7.74 -16.21 -8.67
C ARG A 236 8.73 -15.72 -7.63
N ASP A 237 9.91 -15.31 -8.06
CA ASP A 237 10.98 -14.92 -7.15
C ASP A 237 10.60 -13.65 -6.37
N ARG A 238 9.94 -12.68 -7.03
CA ARG A 238 9.38 -11.49 -6.37
C ARG A 238 8.29 -11.84 -5.37
N MET A 239 7.32 -12.67 -5.77
CA MET A 239 6.21 -13.04 -4.91
C MET A 239 6.68 -13.88 -3.71
N LEU A 240 7.60 -14.81 -3.90
CA LEU A 240 8.19 -15.58 -2.81
C LEU A 240 8.96 -14.68 -1.84
N ARG A 241 9.69 -13.67 -2.34
CA ARG A 241 10.31 -12.68 -1.45
C ARG A 241 9.26 -11.88 -0.69
N THR A 242 8.22 -11.39 -1.36
CA THR A 242 7.11 -10.65 -0.74
C THR A 242 6.40 -11.46 0.36
N LEU A 243 6.18 -12.76 0.13
CA LEU A 243 5.56 -13.66 1.11
C LEU A 243 6.51 -13.95 2.28
N TYR A 244 7.80 -14.12 2.02
CA TYR A 244 8.82 -14.29 3.05
C TYR A 244 8.93 -13.06 3.97
N GLU A 245 8.94 -11.84 3.41
CA GLU A 245 8.99 -10.60 4.20
C GLU A 245 7.76 -10.41 5.10
N GLN A 246 6.61 -10.92 4.67
CA GLN A 246 5.35 -10.94 5.43
C GLN A 246 5.20 -12.17 6.34
N GLU A 247 6.19 -13.06 6.37
CA GLU A 247 6.17 -14.31 7.15
C GLU A 247 4.97 -15.20 6.81
N ILE A 248 4.70 -15.36 5.52
CA ILE A 248 3.63 -16.22 4.98
C ILE A 248 4.27 -17.44 4.30
N ALA A 249 4.06 -18.62 4.88
CA ALA A 249 4.48 -19.89 4.31
C ALA A 249 3.51 -20.33 3.21
N VAL A 250 4.04 -20.69 2.04
CA VAL A 250 3.22 -21.13 0.90
C VAL A 250 3.77 -22.39 0.24
N LYS A 251 2.87 -23.17 -0.34
CA LYS A 251 3.19 -24.21 -1.32
C LYS A 251 3.06 -23.64 -2.73
N VAL A 252 4.16 -23.61 -3.48
CA VAL A 252 4.12 -23.21 -4.89
C VAL A 252 3.46 -24.31 -5.73
N VAL A 253 2.49 -23.90 -6.55
CA VAL A 253 1.78 -24.76 -7.50
C VAL A 253 2.11 -24.28 -8.92
N GLU A 254 2.59 -25.19 -9.76
CA GLU A 254 2.80 -24.91 -11.18
C GLU A 254 1.44 -24.71 -11.85
N ALA A 255 1.17 -23.48 -12.28
CA ALA A 255 -0.02 -23.11 -13.00
C ALA A 255 -0.03 -23.76 -14.40
N VAL A 256 -1.23 -24.11 -14.86
CA VAL A 256 -1.47 -24.63 -16.20
C VAL A 256 -1.27 -23.51 -17.22
N ASP A 257 -0.30 -23.70 -18.12
CA ASP A 257 -0.05 -22.75 -19.17
C ASP A 257 -1.09 -22.84 -20.28
N GLY A 258 -2.07 -21.93 -20.25
CA GLY A 258 -3.07 -21.78 -21.30
C GLY A 258 -2.49 -21.68 -22.71
N LYS A 259 -1.29 -21.11 -22.89
CA LYS A 259 -0.65 -21.04 -24.23
C LYS A 259 -0.15 -22.40 -24.72
N ALA A 260 0.21 -23.30 -23.81
CA ALA A 260 0.67 -24.64 -24.12
C ALA A 260 -0.48 -25.63 -24.34
N LEU A 261 -1.70 -25.28 -23.89
CA LEU A 261 -2.89 -26.12 -24.07
C LEU A 261 -3.23 -26.24 -25.57
N ASN A 262 -3.41 -27.48 -26.03
CA ASN A 262 -3.94 -27.79 -27.35
C ASN A 262 -5.30 -28.50 -27.28
N THR A 263 -6.01 -28.52 -28.42
CA THR A 263 -7.36 -29.08 -28.51
C THR A 263 -7.41 -30.56 -28.15
N SER A 264 -6.37 -31.32 -28.46
CA SER A 264 -6.30 -32.76 -28.12
C SER A 264 -6.20 -32.99 -26.62
N GLN A 265 -5.44 -32.16 -25.89
CA GLN A 265 -5.34 -32.21 -24.43
C GLN A 265 -6.67 -31.83 -23.77
N LEU A 266 -7.36 -30.80 -24.27
CA LEU A 266 -8.68 -30.40 -23.74
C LEU A 266 -9.71 -31.52 -23.92
N LYS A 267 -9.72 -32.17 -25.09
CA LYS A 267 -10.58 -33.34 -25.34
C LYS A 267 -10.24 -34.52 -24.44
N ALA A 268 -8.96 -34.78 -24.19
CA ALA A 268 -8.52 -35.85 -23.29
C ALA A 268 -8.94 -35.60 -21.83
N LEU A 269 -9.10 -34.33 -21.43
CA LEU A 269 -9.63 -33.92 -20.13
C LEU A 269 -11.17 -33.83 -20.12
N SER A 270 -11.84 -34.19 -21.22
CA SER A 270 -13.29 -34.02 -21.41
C SER A 270 -13.78 -32.58 -21.17
N ILE A 271 -12.93 -31.60 -21.51
CA ILE A 271 -13.26 -30.18 -21.41
C ILE A 271 -13.85 -29.73 -22.73
N GLU A 272 -15.16 -29.46 -22.72
CA GLU A 272 -15.89 -28.88 -23.84
C GLU A 272 -16.44 -27.52 -23.46
N MET A 273 -16.42 -26.59 -24.41
CA MET A 273 -17.03 -25.29 -24.21
C MET A 273 -18.54 -25.43 -24.33
N LEU A 274 -19.27 -24.82 -23.39
CA LEU A 274 -20.73 -24.81 -23.45
C LEU A 274 -21.20 -24.24 -24.79
N PRO A 275 -22.06 -24.94 -25.55
CA PRO A 275 -22.53 -24.47 -26.85
C PRO A 275 -23.21 -23.10 -26.74
N GLY A 276 -22.75 -22.14 -27.54
CA GLY A 276 -23.31 -20.78 -27.58
C GLY A 276 -22.83 -19.86 -26.46
N TYR A 277 -21.99 -20.32 -25.52
CA TYR A 277 -21.44 -19.45 -24.49
C TYR A 277 -20.61 -18.30 -25.09
N ARG A 278 -20.88 -17.10 -24.60
CA ARG A 278 -20.07 -15.90 -24.81
C ARG A 278 -19.93 -15.18 -23.49
N ASP A 279 -18.74 -14.70 -23.22
CA ASP A 279 -18.48 -13.84 -22.08
C ASP A 279 -19.38 -12.59 -22.15
N PRO A 280 -20.16 -12.26 -21.10
CA PRO A 280 -21.11 -11.14 -21.11
C PRO A 280 -20.47 -9.77 -21.35
N TYR A 281 -19.18 -9.60 -21.03
CA TYR A 281 -18.50 -8.30 -21.10
C TYR A 281 -17.77 -8.09 -22.42
N SER A 282 -17.17 -9.15 -22.97
CA SER A 282 -16.32 -9.11 -24.16
C SER A 282 -16.93 -9.81 -25.39
N SER A 283 -18.10 -10.45 -25.23
CA SER A 283 -18.85 -11.15 -26.30
C SER A 283 -18.03 -12.21 -27.06
N ARG A 284 -16.95 -12.71 -26.46
CA ARG A 284 -16.08 -13.75 -27.03
C ARG A 284 -16.17 -15.07 -26.26
N PRO A 285 -15.77 -16.18 -26.89
CA PRO A 285 -15.50 -17.44 -26.19
C PRO A 285 -14.40 -17.30 -25.13
N LEU A 286 -14.31 -18.30 -24.25
CA LEU A 286 -13.17 -18.42 -23.32
C LEU A 286 -11.86 -18.55 -24.09
N THR A 287 -10.87 -17.78 -23.65
CA THR A 287 -9.48 -17.89 -24.06
C THR A 287 -8.84 -19.11 -23.43
N ARG A 288 -7.78 -19.63 -24.05
CA ARG A 288 -6.99 -20.71 -23.43
C ARG A 288 -6.32 -20.26 -22.12
N GLY A 289 -6.06 -18.96 -21.96
CA GLY A 289 -5.56 -18.39 -20.71
C GLY A 289 -6.57 -18.57 -19.57
N GLU A 290 -7.84 -18.23 -19.80
CA GLU A 290 -8.92 -18.43 -18.82
C GLU A 290 -9.11 -19.91 -18.49
N ILE A 291 -9.02 -20.80 -19.49
CA ILE A 291 -9.05 -22.26 -19.27
C ILE A 291 -7.85 -22.71 -18.40
N GLY A 292 -6.65 -22.20 -18.67
CA GLY A 292 -5.46 -22.48 -17.87
C GLY A 292 -5.59 -22.00 -16.41
N CYS A 293 -6.16 -20.81 -16.20
CA CYS A 293 -6.45 -20.29 -14.87
C CYS A 293 -7.42 -21.20 -14.11
N PHE A 294 -8.54 -21.57 -14.75
CA PHE A 294 -9.50 -22.51 -14.16
C PHE A 294 -8.85 -23.85 -13.81
N LEU A 295 -8.08 -24.44 -14.73
CA LEU A 295 -7.44 -25.74 -14.48
C LEU A 295 -6.42 -25.68 -13.34
N SER A 296 -5.71 -24.57 -13.19
CA SER A 296 -4.77 -24.37 -12.08
C SER A 296 -5.50 -24.44 -10.72
N HIS A 297 -6.64 -23.76 -10.60
CA HIS A 297 -7.48 -23.79 -9.41
C HIS A 297 -8.14 -25.16 -9.21
N TYR A 298 -8.64 -25.78 -10.28
CA TYR A 298 -9.25 -27.09 -10.25
C TYR A 298 -8.32 -28.17 -9.67
N TYR A 299 -7.05 -28.17 -10.08
CA TYR A 299 -6.07 -29.12 -9.53
C TYR A 299 -5.78 -28.87 -8.04
N ILE A 300 -5.81 -27.61 -7.60
CA ILE A 300 -5.74 -27.28 -6.17
C ILE A 300 -6.97 -27.82 -5.45
N TRP A 301 -8.19 -27.64 -5.97
CA TRP A 301 -9.40 -28.18 -5.34
C TRP A 301 -9.37 -29.70 -5.23
N LYS A 302 -8.89 -30.40 -6.26
CA LYS A 302 -8.67 -31.86 -6.17
C LYS A 302 -7.69 -32.21 -5.06
N GLU A 303 -6.62 -31.44 -4.90
CA GLU A 303 -5.66 -31.63 -3.82
C GLU A 303 -6.30 -31.37 -2.45
N VAL A 304 -7.07 -30.28 -2.29
CA VAL A 304 -7.82 -29.94 -1.07
C VAL A 304 -8.71 -31.10 -0.64
N VAL A 305 -9.52 -31.63 -1.56
CA VAL A 305 -10.41 -32.77 -1.28
C VAL A 305 -9.63 -34.04 -0.95
N SER A 306 -8.60 -34.38 -1.74
CA SER A 306 -7.85 -35.63 -1.53
C SER A 306 -7.01 -35.63 -0.25
N ARG A 307 -6.55 -34.45 0.20
CA ARG A 307 -5.82 -34.28 1.46
C ARG A 307 -6.74 -34.01 2.66
N GLY A 308 -8.04 -33.77 2.44
CA GLY A 308 -8.98 -33.38 3.48
C GLY A 308 -8.62 -32.04 4.15
N LEU A 309 -8.17 -31.04 3.39
CA LEU A 309 -7.87 -29.71 3.92
C LEU A 309 -9.18 -28.95 4.15
N GLU A 310 -9.37 -28.42 5.35
CA GLU A 310 -10.58 -27.67 5.73
C GLU A 310 -10.45 -26.19 5.39
N LYS A 311 -9.28 -25.61 5.61
CA LYS A 311 -9.02 -24.17 5.47
C LYS A 311 -7.83 -23.95 4.54
N THR A 312 -8.09 -23.37 3.37
CA THR A 312 -7.02 -23.08 2.40
C THR A 312 -7.12 -21.69 1.83
N LEU A 313 -5.97 -21.06 1.59
CA LEU A 313 -5.85 -19.79 0.89
C LEU A 313 -5.12 -20.02 -0.43
N VAL A 314 -5.61 -19.43 -1.52
CA VAL A 314 -4.97 -19.49 -2.83
C VAL A 314 -4.55 -18.07 -3.23
N ILE A 315 -3.28 -17.90 -3.56
CA ILE A 315 -2.65 -16.62 -3.92
C ILE A 315 -2.09 -16.74 -5.34
N GLU A 316 -2.32 -15.73 -6.18
CA GLU A 316 -1.71 -15.64 -7.52
C GLU A 316 -0.38 -14.87 -7.50
N ASP A 317 0.45 -15.06 -8.53
CA ASP A 317 1.80 -14.47 -8.60
C ASP A 317 1.85 -12.95 -8.86
N ASP A 318 0.70 -12.30 -9.04
CA ASP A 318 0.55 -10.87 -9.29
C ASP A 318 -0.40 -10.16 -8.32
N VAL A 319 -0.68 -10.77 -7.16
CA VAL A 319 -1.37 -10.05 -6.08
C VAL A 319 -0.50 -8.93 -5.50
N ARG A 320 -1.14 -7.86 -5.04
CA ARG A 320 -0.51 -6.78 -4.28
C ARG A 320 -1.14 -6.73 -2.90
N PHE A 321 -0.33 -6.72 -1.84
CA PHE A 321 -0.80 -6.79 -0.46
C PHE A 321 -1.04 -5.40 0.11
N GLU A 322 -2.17 -5.24 0.78
CA GLU A 322 -2.50 -4.01 1.49
C GLU A 322 -1.70 -3.86 2.80
N HIS A 323 -1.60 -2.62 3.27
CA HIS A 323 -0.94 -2.32 4.54
C HIS A 323 -1.64 -3.09 5.68
N GLN A 324 -0.83 -3.81 6.48
CA GLN A 324 -1.26 -4.70 7.55
C GLN A 324 -2.12 -5.90 7.10
N PHE A 325 -1.97 -6.37 5.86
CA PHE A 325 -2.75 -7.48 5.31
C PHE A 325 -2.86 -8.69 6.26
N LYS A 326 -1.72 -9.26 6.71
CA LYS A 326 -1.71 -10.45 7.59
C LYS A 326 -2.50 -10.23 8.88
N ARG A 327 -2.28 -9.09 9.54
CA ARG A 327 -2.98 -8.73 10.79
C ARG A 327 -4.48 -8.53 10.56
N LYS A 328 -4.86 -7.85 9.47
CA LYS A 328 -6.27 -7.63 9.10
C LYS A 328 -6.98 -8.94 8.76
N LEU A 329 -6.33 -9.82 8.00
CA LEU A 329 -6.89 -11.11 7.63
C LEU A 329 -7.13 -12.00 8.86
N ILE A 330 -6.14 -12.11 9.76
CA ILE A 330 -6.27 -12.90 10.99
C ILE A 330 -7.31 -12.28 11.92
N GLY A 331 -7.26 -10.96 12.13
CA GLY A 331 -8.17 -10.25 13.02
C GLY A 331 -9.62 -10.21 12.55
N ALA A 332 -9.87 -10.32 11.24
CA ALA A 332 -11.22 -10.42 10.69
C ALA A 332 -11.91 -11.76 11.03
N GLU A 333 -11.18 -12.74 11.57
CA GLU A 333 -11.64 -14.09 11.86
C GLU A 333 -12.61 -14.64 10.79
N PRO A 334 -12.21 -14.69 9.50
CA PRO A 334 -13.12 -14.93 8.39
C PRO A 334 -13.90 -16.26 8.49
N PHE A 335 -13.43 -17.18 9.31
CA PHE A 335 -14.04 -18.49 9.55
C PHE A 335 -14.93 -18.57 10.79
N SER A 336 -14.84 -17.62 11.74
CA SER A 336 -15.71 -17.65 12.94
C SER A 336 -17.10 -17.08 12.64
N LYS A 337 -17.22 -16.27 11.58
CA LYS A 337 -18.47 -15.61 11.16
C LYS A 337 -18.55 -15.62 9.63
N MET A 338 -19.00 -16.74 9.08
CA MET A 338 -19.16 -16.87 7.62
C MET A 338 -20.31 -15.98 7.13
N LEU A 339 -19.98 -15.06 6.23
CA LEU A 339 -20.94 -14.38 5.38
C LEU A 339 -20.50 -14.52 3.92
N PRO A 340 -21.45 -14.66 2.98
CA PRO A 340 -21.18 -14.46 1.56
C PRO A 340 -20.44 -13.13 1.32
N VAL A 341 -19.48 -13.13 0.38
CA VAL A 341 -18.61 -11.98 0.12
C VAL A 341 -19.40 -10.72 -0.26
N ASP A 342 -20.52 -10.91 -0.96
CA ASP A 342 -21.46 -9.86 -1.39
C ASP A 342 -22.24 -9.23 -0.22
N GLU A 343 -22.34 -9.88 0.94
CA GLU A 343 -22.89 -9.30 2.17
C GLU A 343 -21.76 -8.76 3.08
N PHE A 344 -20.60 -9.44 3.12
CA PHE A 344 -19.42 -9.05 3.89
C PHE A 344 -18.84 -7.71 3.43
N LEU A 345 -18.66 -7.51 2.12
CA LEU A 345 -18.07 -6.26 1.60
C LEU A 345 -18.93 -5.04 1.98
N PRO A 346 -20.26 -4.99 1.73
CA PRO A 346 -21.12 -3.90 2.21
C PRO A 346 -21.07 -3.65 3.70
N ILE A 347 -20.89 -4.68 4.53
CA ILE A 347 -20.68 -4.50 5.97
C ILE A 347 -19.41 -3.69 6.21
N MET A 348 -18.28 -4.10 5.62
CA MET A 348 -16.98 -3.48 5.86
C MET A 348 -16.87 -2.00 5.44
N TYR A 349 -17.73 -1.51 4.53
CA TYR A 349 -17.86 -0.09 4.18
C TYR A 349 -19.15 0.60 4.69
N ASN A 350 -19.80 0.03 5.70
CA ASN A 350 -20.97 0.58 6.41
C ASN A 350 -22.20 0.86 5.53
N LYS A 351 -22.48 -0.01 4.55
CA LYS A 351 -23.63 0.09 3.63
C LYS A 351 -24.38 -1.24 3.49
N HIS A 352 -24.58 -1.94 4.59
CA HIS A 352 -25.35 -3.19 4.62
C HIS A 352 -26.76 -2.95 5.20
N PRO A 353 -27.84 -3.49 4.59
CA PRO A 353 -29.22 -3.23 5.03
C PRO A 353 -29.60 -3.88 6.37
N VAL A 354 -28.85 -4.90 6.81
CA VAL A 354 -29.06 -5.60 8.08
C VAL A 354 -27.99 -5.15 9.08
N THR A 355 -28.36 -4.27 10.01
CA THR A 355 -27.45 -3.70 11.03
C THR A 355 -26.91 -4.76 11.99
N LYS A 356 -27.71 -5.78 12.32
CA LYS A 356 -27.30 -6.90 13.19
C LYS A 356 -26.09 -7.66 12.63
N TYR A 357 -25.93 -7.75 11.31
CA TYR A 357 -24.75 -8.41 10.72
C TYR A 357 -23.50 -7.55 10.88
N MET A 358 -23.64 -6.23 10.89
CA MET A 358 -22.52 -5.31 11.05
C MET A 358 -21.89 -5.41 12.44
N GLU A 359 -22.69 -5.70 13.48
CA GLU A 359 -22.24 -5.88 14.87
C GLU A 359 -21.17 -6.98 15.02
N TYR A 360 -21.11 -7.91 14.08
CA TYR A 360 -20.18 -9.04 14.11
C TYR A 360 -18.79 -8.72 13.57
N TYR A 361 -18.60 -7.61 12.85
CA TYR A 361 -17.34 -7.30 12.16
C TYR A 361 -16.86 -5.90 12.54
N GLU A 362 -15.65 -5.82 13.11
CA GLU A 362 -14.90 -4.60 13.38
C GLU A 362 -13.40 -4.90 13.23
N PRO A 363 -12.56 -3.94 12.78
CA PRO A 363 -12.91 -2.58 12.37
C PRO A 363 -13.48 -2.50 10.94
N ARG A 364 -14.55 -1.72 10.72
CA ARG A 364 -15.17 -1.48 9.39
C ARG A 364 -14.63 -0.23 8.69
N ASP A 365 -13.38 -0.28 8.22
CA ASP A 365 -12.65 0.87 7.64
C ASP A 365 -12.46 0.81 6.10
N LEU A 366 -13.19 -0.08 5.42
CA LEU A 366 -13.11 -0.20 3.95
C LEU A 366 -13.74 1.03 3.28
N LYS A 367 -13.05 1.61 2.31
CA LYS A 367 -13.59 2.67 1.45
C LYS A 367 -14.04 2.06 0.12
N ALA A 368 -15.34 2.17 -0.18
CA ALA A 368 -15.91 1.77 -1.45
C ALA A 368 -16.29 3.00 -2.29
N PHE A 369 -16.02 2.96 -3.60
CA PHE A 369 -16.36 4.02 -4.55
C PHE A 369 -17.24 3.45 -5.64
N SER A 370 -18.30 4.16 -6.02
CA SER A 370 -19.16 3.83 -7.17
C SER A 370 -19.28 5.05 -8.07
N ALA A 371 -19.46 4.84 -9.37
CA ALA A 371 -19.81 5.90 -10.30
C ALA A 371 -21.31 6.21 -10.21
N GLU A 372 -21.66 7.50 -10.17
CA GLU A 372 -23.04 7.98 -10.33
C GLU A 372 -23.09 8.95 -11.52
N PRO A 373 -23.96 8.73 -12.52
CA PRO A 373 -24.90 7.60 -12.65
C PRO A 373 -24.17 6.27 -12.88
N LEU A 374 -24.82 5.15 -12.53
CA LEU A 374 -24.25 3.82 -12.78
C LEU A 374 -23.98 3.67 -14.28
N LEU A 375 -22.77 3.25 -14.61
CA LEU A 375 -22.32 3.11 -16.00
C LEU A 375 -22.91 1.86 -16.68
N VAL A 376 -23.36 0.87 -15.89
CA VAL A 376 -23.97 -0.37 -16.34
C VAL A 376 -25.06 -0.79 -15.34
N TYR A 377 -26.13 -1.39 -15.84
CA TYR A 377 -27.23 -1.94 -15.05
C TYR A 377 -27.44 -3.42 -15.42
N PRO A 378 -27.83 -4.29 -14.47
CA PRO A 378 -28.18 -5.67 -14.78
C PRO A 378 -29.42 -5.70 -15.70
N THR A 379 -29.49 -6.70 -16.58
CA THR A 379 -30.61 -6.87 -17.50
C THR A 379 -31.89 -7.30 -16.77
N HIS A 380 -31.75 -8.04 -15.67
CA HIS A 380 -32.84 -8.43 -14.77
C HIS A 380 -32.35 -8.39 -13.32
N TYR A 381 -33.17 -7.88 -12.42
CA TYR A 381 -32.93 -7.91 -10.97
C TYR A 381 -33.60 -9.15 -10.34
N THR A 382 -33.13 -9.57 -9.17
CA THR A 382 -33.66 -10.71 -8.42
C THR A 382 -35.19 -10.57 -8.22
N GLY A 383 -35.94 -11.55 -8.72
CA GLY A 383 -37.41 -11.55 -8.68
C GLY A 383 -38.10 -10.96 -9.92
N GLN A 384 -37.37 -10.43 -10.90
CA GLN A 384 -37.95 -10.02 -12.18
C GLN A 384 -38.22 -11.23 -13.09
N PRO A 385 -39.28 -11.19 -13.91
CA PRO A 385 -39.53 -12.23 -14.93
C PRO A 385 -38.32 -12.38 -15.84
N GLY A 386 -37.78 -13.60 -15.96
CA GLY A 386 -36.57 -13.88 -16.76
C GLY A 386 -35.25 -13.87 -16.00
N TYR A 387 -35.24 -13.54 -14.70
CA TYR A 387 -34.08 -13.69 -13.83
C TYR A 387 -33.76 -15.18 -13.59
N LEU A 388 -32.51 -15.59 -13.84
CA LEU A 388 -31.99 -16.95 -13.69
C LEU A 388 -30.77 -16.91 -12.76
N SER A 389 -30.72 -17.77 -11.74
CA SER A 389 -29.61 -17.88 -10.79
C SER A 389 -29.36 -19.35 -10.43
N ASP A 390 -28.15 -19.84 -10.73
CA ASP A 390 -27.75 -21.24 -10.51
C ASP A 390 -27.26 -21.51 -9.07
N THR A 391 -27.10 -20.47 -8.25
CA THR A 391 -26.58 -20.55 -6.88
C THR A 391 -27.66 -20.48 -5.81
N GLU A 392 -28.88 -20.06 -6.16
CA GLU A 392 -29.99 -19.82 -5.23
C GLU A 392 -30.81 -21.08 -4.88
N THR A 393 -30.47 -22.25 -5.43
CA THR A 393 -31.21 -23.53 -5.23
C THR A 393 -30.41 -24.60 -4.48
N SER A 394 -29.38 -24.20 -3.72
CA SER A 394 -28.52 -25.12 -2.95
C SER A 394 -29.08 -25.44 -1.56
N THR A 395 -28.77 -26.62 -1.02
CA THR A 395 -29.21 -27.07 0.31
C THR A 395 -28.74 -26.14 1.42
N ILE A 396 -29.57 -25.96 2.46
CA ILE A 396 -29.25 -25.12 3.62
C ILE A 396 -28.03 -25.69 4.34
N TRP A 397 -27.08 -24.81 4.70
CA TRP A 397 -25.76 -25.12 5.26
C TRP A 397 -25.73 -26.17 6.40
N ASP A 398 -26.79 -26.24 7.22
CA ASP A 398 -26.88 -27.14 8.36
C ASP A 398 -27.96 -28.23 8.22
N ASN A 399 -28.62 -28.35 7.05
CA ASN A 399 -29.68 -29.34 6.86
C ASN A 399 -29.84 -29.78 5.40
N GLU A 400 -29.12 -30.83 5.01
CA GLU A 400 -29.12 -31.42 3.67
C GLU A 400 -30.47 -32.03 3.26
N THR A 401 -31.40 -32.22 4.19
CA THR A 401 -32.73 -32.79 3.91
C THR A 401 -33.76 -31.76 3.44
N VAL A 402 -33.43 -30.47 3.51
CA VAL A 402 -34.31 -29.38 3.07
C VAL A 402 -33.81 -28.86 1.73
N SER A 403 -34.49 -29.26 0.66
CA SER A 403 -34.37 -28.60 -0.64
C SER A 403 -34.88 -27.17 -0.51
N THR A 404 -34.06 -26.18 -0.86
CA THR A 404 -34.51 -24.79 -0.93
C THR A 404 -35.32 -24.58 -2.20
N ASP A 405 -36.63 -24.74 -2.12
CA ASP A 405 -37.52 -24.13 -3.11
C ASP A 405 -37.82 -22.72 -2.61
N TRP A 406 -37.02 -21.74 -3.05
CA TRP A 406 -37.24 -20.34 -2.71
C TRP A 406 -38.55 -19.89 -3.36
N ASP A 407 -39.65 -19.97 -2.59
CA ASP A 407 -40.96 -19.50 -3.02
C ASP A 407 -40.87 -17.99 -3.34
N ARG A 408 -40.85 -17.70 -4.65
CA ARG A 408 -40.56 -16.40 -5.27
C ARG A 408 -41.52 -15.29 -4.87
N THR A 409 -42.59 -15.62 -4.15
CA THR A 409 -43.66 -14.70 -3.77
C THR A 409 -43.42 -13.97 -2.44
N HIS A 410 -42.48 -14.46 -1.61
CA HIS A 410 -42.33 -13.99 -0.22
C HIS A 410 -40.94 -13.42 0.15
N SER A 411 -40.01 -13.30 -0.80
CA SER A 411 -38.68 -12.74 -0.53
C SER A 411 -38.74 -11.25 -0.13
N TRP A 412 -38.24 -10.95 1.08
CA TRP A 412 -38.11 -9.59 1.60
C TRP A 412 -37.14 -8.74 0.75
N LYS A 413 -36.13 -9.36 0.10
CA LYS A 413 -35.19 -8.71 -0.82
C LYS A 413 -35.90 -8.08 -2.04
N SER A 414 -36.94 -8.73 -2.58
CA SER A 414 -37.71 -8.21 -3.72
C SER A 414 -38.50 -6.94 -3.38
N ARG A 415 -38.96 -6.77 -2.14
CA ARG A 415 -39.67 -5.55 -1.69
C ARG A 415 -38.74 -4.37 -1.43
N GLN A 416 -37.48 -4.63 -1.06
CA GLN A 416 -36.49 -3.60 -0.74
C GLN A 416 -35.83 -3.03 -2.01
N GLN A 417 -35.51 -3.87 -2.99
CA GLN A 417 -34.96 -3.42 -4.29
C GLN A 417 -35.97 -2.62 -5.12
N GLY A 418 -37.27 -2.91 -5.01
CA GLY A 418 -38.32 -2.09 -5.63
C GLY A 418 -38.38 -0.65 -5.09
N LYS A 419 -37.97 -0.41 -3.83
CA LYS A 419 -37.86 0.94 -3.24
C LYS A 419 -36.57 1.66 -3.62
N ILE A 420 -35.45 0.94 -3.75
CA ILE A 420 -34.16 1.51 -4.22
C ILE A 420 -34.31 2.10 -5.63
N HIS A 421 -35.14 1.47 -6.48
CA HIS A 421 -35.48 1.98 -7.80
C HIS A 421 -36.22 3.34 -7.78
N SER A 422 -37.05 3.62 -6.76
CA SER A 422 -37.74 4.92 -6.64
C SER A 422 -36.87 6.01 -6.03
N ASP A 423 -35.96 5.65 -5.12
CA ASP A 423 -35.07 6.61 -4.45
C ASP A 423 -33.87 7.05 -5.32
N ALA A 424 -33.54 6.29 -6.37
CA ALA A 424 -32.51 6.62 -7.36
C ALA A 424 -32.93 7.72 -8.38
N GLN A 425 -34.07 8.40 -8.16
CA GLN A 425 -34.43 9.61 -8.90
C GLN A 425 -33.93 10.85 -8.16
N ASN A 426 -32.92 11.51 -8.74
CA ASN A 426 -32.20 12.68 -8.26
C ASN A 426 -33.01 13.68 -7.40
N LYS A 427 -32.52 13.95 -6.18
CA LYS A 427 -32.76 15.20 -5.46
C LYS A 427 -31.43 15.81 -5.04
N ASP A 428 -31.18 17.04 -5.49
CA ASP A 428 -29.99 17.83 -5.17
C ASP A 428 -29.91 18.20 -3.68
N ALA A 429 -28.73 18.08 -3.08
CA ALA A 429 -28.37 18.77 -1.84
C ALA A 429 -26.84 18.89 -1.63
N LEU A 430 -26.31 20.10 -1.79
CA LEU A 430 -25.14 20.64 -1.07
C LEU A 430 -25.63 21.22 0.29
N PRO A 431 -24.78 21.65 1.27
CA PRO A 431 -23.39 21.33 1.65
C PRO A 431 -23.20 21.13 3.19
N SER A 432 -21.97 20.92 3.68
CA SER A 432 -21.26 21.83 4.64
C SER A 432 -19.96 21.23 5.22
N GLN A 433 -18.93 22.09 5.32
CA GLN A 433 -17.65 21.85 6.00
C GLN A 433 -17.73 22.19 7.50
N SER A 434 -16.99 21.46 8.34
CA SER A 434 -16.53 21.86 9.70
C SER A 434 -15.40 20.89 10.11
N SER A 435 -14.41 21.16 10.98
CA SER A 435 -13.76 22.36 11.54
C SER A 435 -12.51 21.89 12.32
N LEU A 436 -11.41 22.64 12.17
CA LEU A 436 -10.27 22.90 13.09
C LEU A 436 -9.82 21.86 14.15
N ASP A 437 -8.66 21.24 13.88
CA ASP A 437 -7.57 20.94 14.82
C ASP A 437 -6.24 21.00 14.03
N THR A 438 -5.21 21.69 14.54
CA THR A 438 -3.96 21.96 13.77
C THR A 438 -3.02 20.76 13.81
N PRO A 439 -2.75 20.08 12.68
CA PRO A 439 -1.88 18.90 12.63
C PRO A 439 -0.40 19.29 12.56
N SER A 440 0.52 18.41 12.98
CA SER A 440 1.95 18.60 12.71
C SER A 440 2.23 18.53 11.20
N ALA A 441 3.38 19.02 10.72
CA ALA A 441 3.72 18.96 9.29
C ALA A 441 3.79 17.52 8.73
N ARG A 442 3.94 16.51 9.60
CA ARG A 442 3.82 15.09 9.25
C ARG A 442 2.39 14.57 9.26
N ASP A 443 1.48 15.23 9.98
CA ASP A 443 0.04 14.93 9.99
C ASP A 443 -0.72 15.68 8.88
N GLU A 444 -0.14 16.71 8.27
CA GLU A 444 -0.71 17.50 7.15
C GLU A 444 -0.47 16.91 5.75
N LEU A 445 0.19 15.74 5.62
CA LEU A 445 0.66 15.19 4.34
C LEU A 445 0.02 13.87 3.91
#